data_AF-K2DRJ1-F1
#
_entry.id   AF-K2DRJ1-F1
#
_cell.length_a   1.000
_cell.length_b   1.000
_cell.length_c   1.000
_cell.angle_alpha   90.00
_cell.angle_beta   90.00
_cell.angle_gamma   90.00
#
_symmetry.space_group_name_H-M   'P 1'
#
loop_
_entity.id
_entity.type
_entity.pdbx_description
1 polymer ?
#
loop_
_entity_poly.entity_id
_entity_poly.type
_entity_poly.pdbx_seq_one_letter_code
_entity_poly.pdbx_strand_id
1 'polypeptide(L)'
;MSAKESTQNYSDLMKSFEKSLDGLSVNYKTAEQKSKNISENLQQVRRIDVVIQLFARIIITIFFGCLLLQQNTTLFRLVTESVRNGSLVQLQPIFSVLTAATIAETYLIARIIVEWVFKDINYT
;
A
#
# COMPACT_ATOMS: atom_id res chain seq x y z
N MET A 1 -1.00 -69.45 31.72
CA MET A 1 -0.51 -68.16 31.19
C MET A 1 -1.21 -67.06 31.95
N SER A 2 -0.41 -66.18 32.54
CA SER A 2 -0.68 -65.56 33.84
C SER A 2 -1.38 -64.21 33.68
N ALA A 3 -2.44 -63.96 34.46
CA ALA A 3 -3.17 -62.68 34.49
C ALA A 3 -2.26 -61.44 34.68
N LYS A 4 -1.05 -61.65 35.24
CA LYS A 4 0.02 -60.64 35.38
C LYS A 4 0.63 -60.19 34.05
N GLU A 5 0.80 -61.07 33.08
CA GLU A 5 1.33 -60.72 31.74
C GLU A 5 0.32 -59.87 30.96
N SER A 6 -0.98 -60.20 31.07
CA SER A 6 -2.03 -59.39 30.47
C SER A 6 -2.11 -58.00 31.10
N THR A 7 -2.08 -57.88 32.43
CA THR A 7 -2.12 -56.57 33.11
C THR A 7 -0.90 -55.70 32.81
N GLN A 8 0.28 -56.31 32.67
CA GLN A 8 1.51 -55.58 32.33
C GLN A 8 1.47 -55.06 30.88
N ASN A 9 0.94 -55.85 29.95
CA ASN A 9 0.76 -55.45 28.56
C ASN A 9 -0.25 -54.29 28.40
N TYR A 10 -1.33 -54.28 29.20
CA TYR A 10 -2.26 -53.15 29.24
C TYR A 10 -1.64 -51.89 29.84
N SER A 11 -0.82 -52.02 30.89
CA SER A 11 -0.09 -50.89 31.48
C SER A 11 0.88 -50.26 30.47
N ASP A 12 1.62 -51.08 29.72
CA ASP A 12 2.59 -50.59 28.74
C ASP A 12 1.88 -49.94 27.54
N LEU A 13 0.75 -50.50 27.11
CA LEU A 13 -0.10 -49.90 26.08
C LEU A 13 -0.67 -48.54 26.54
N MET A 14 -1.15 -48.43 27.78
CA MET A 14 -1.64 -47.16 28.31
C MET A 14 -0.55 -46.08 28.40
N LYS A 15 0.68 -46.44 28.82
CA LYS A 15 1.81 -45.50 28.82
C LYS A 15 2.20 -45.05 27.41
N SER A 16 2.09 -45.92 26.41
CA SER A 16 2.36 -45.54 25.02
C SER A 16 1.30 -44.58 24.49
N PHE A 17 0.02 -44.81 24.82
CA PHE A 17 -1.08 -43.92 24.46
C PHE A 17 -0.94 -42.54 25.11
N GLU A 18 -0.59 -42.48 26.39
CA GLU A 18 -0.38 -41.23 27.12
C GLU A 18 0.78 -40.41 26.50
N LYS A 19 1.89 -41.08 26.17
CA LYS A 19 3.02 -40.44 25.48
C LYS A 19 2.66 -39.92 24.08
N SER A 20 1.81 -40.64 23.34
CA SER A 20 1.31 -40.18 22.04
C SER A 20 0.35 -38.99 22.16
N LEU A 21 -0.50 -38.97 23.19
CA LEU A 21 -1.41 -37.85 23.49
C LEU A 21 -0.63 -36.57 23.88
N ASP A 22 0.39 -36.70 24.73
CA ASP A 22 1.26 -35.57 25.09
C ASP A 22 2.00 -35.02 23.86
N GLY A 23 2.54 -35.90 23.02
CA GLY A 23 3.17 -35.52 21.76
C GLY A 23 2.22 -34.78 20.82
N LEU A 24 0.94 -35.18 20.75
CA LEU A 24 -0.08 -34.53 19.95
C LEU A 24 -0.46 -33.14 20.51
N SER A 25 -0.57 -33.02 21.83
CA SER A 25 -0.89 -31.76 22.53
C SER A 25 0.18 -30.69 22.32
N VAL A 26 1.46 -31.07 22.38
CA VAL A 26 2.60 -30.17 22.13
C VAL A 26 2.63 -29.69 20.68
N ASN A 27 2.33 -30.59 19.73
CA ASN A 27 2.33 -30.27 18.31
C ASN A 27 1.18 -29.30 17.95
N TYR A 28 0.00 -29.51 18.54
CA TYR A 28 -1.15 -28.61 18.39
C TYR A 28 -0.86 -27.20 18.92
N LYS A 29 -0.32 -27.09 20.14
CA LYS A 29 0.05 -25.78 20.74
C LYS A 29 1.11 -25.04 19.91
N THR A 30 2.06 -25.78 19.33
CA THR A 30 3.11 -25.21 18.47
C THR A 30 2.55 -24.72 17.13
N ALA A 31 1.60 -25.46 16.53
CA ALA A 31 0.90 -25.03 15.32
C ALA A 31 0.02 -23.79 15.56
N GLU A 32 -0.66 -23.72 16.70
CA GLU A 32 -1.48 -22.58 17.11
C GLU A 32 -0.62 -21.33 17.37
N GLN A 33 0.50 -21.46 18.07
CA GLN A 33 1.46 -20.37 18.26
C GLN A 33 2.08 -19.89 16.94
N LYS A 34 2.38 -20.81 16.01
CA LYS A 34 2.89 -20.43 14.68
C LYS A 34 1.83 -19.69 13.87
N SER A 35 0.57 -20.12 13.92
CA SER A 35 -0.56 -19.42 13.29
C SER A 35 -0.76 -18.02 13.87
N LYS A 36 -0.69 -17.88 15.19
CA LYS A 36 -0.84 -16.59 15.89
C LYS A 36 0.28 -15.61 15.53
N ASN A 37 1.53 -16.08 15.53
CA ASN A 37 2.68 -15.28 15.09
C ASN A 37 2.61 -14.87 13.61
N ILE A 38 2.07 -15.72 12.73
CA ILE A 38 1.88 -15.37 11.30
C ILE A 38 0.77 -14.31 11.16
N SER A 39 -0.33 -14.44 11.90
CA SER A 39 -1.42 -13.45 11.92
C SER A 39 -0.95 -12.08 12.41
N GLU A 40 -0.14 -12.04 13.47
CA GLU A 40 0.40 -10.78 14.03
C GLU A 40 1.39 -10.11 13.06
N ASN A 41 2.25 -10.90 12.39
CA ASN A 41 3.15 -10.37 11.36
C ASN A 41 2.39 -9.85 10.13
N LEU A 42 1.33 -10.54 9.68
CA LEU A 42 0.48 -10.06 8.57
C LEU A 42 -0.22 -8.74 8.92
N GLN A 43 -0.70 -8.59 10.16
CA GLN A 43 -1.30 -7.34 10.63
C GLN A 43 -0.29 -6.20 10.73
N GLN A 44 0.98 -6.48 11.07
CA GLN A 44 2.04 -5.46 11.05
C GLN A 44 2.40 -5.03 9.62
N VAL A 45 2.57 -5.98 8.70
CA VAL A 45 2.86 -5.67 7.29
C VAL A 45 1.74 -4.85 6.67
N ARG A 46 0.46 -5.20 6.96
CA ARG A 46 -0.70 -4.44 6.47
C ARG A 46 -0.70 -2.99 6.98
N ARG A 47 -0.33 -2.75 8.24
CA ARG A 47 -0.23 -1.38 8.78
C ARG A 47 0.89 -0.57 8.12
N ILE A 48 2.04 -1.19 7.88
CA ILE A 48 3.17 -0.54 7.21
C ILE A 48 2.80 -0.18 5.77
N ASP A 49 2.11 -1.06 5.05
CA ASP A 49 1.69 -0.83 3.67
C ASP A 49 0.74 0.37 3.54
N VAL A 50 -0.23 0.49 4.48
CA VAL A 50 -1.14 1.65 4.54
C VAL A 50 -0.38 2.96 4.80
N VAL A 51 0.58 2.95 5.71
CA VAL A 51 1.39 4.15 6.04
C VAL A 51 2.26 4.54 4.84
N ILE A 52 2.91 3.59 4.18
CA ILE A 52 3.72 3.83 2.98
C ILE A 52 2.85 4.41 1.86
N GLN A 53 1.66 3.85 1.63
CA GLN A 53 0.72 4.38 0.64
C GLN A 53 0.29 5.81 0.96
N LEU A 54 0.02 6.13 2.23
CA LEU A 54 -0.36 7.48 2.64
C LEU A 54 0.77 8.50 2.39
N PHE A 55 2.00 8.15 2.76
CA PHE A 55 3.17 9.00 2.52
C PHE A 55 3.47 9.17 1.04
N ALA A 56 3.40 8.09 0.25
CA ALA A 56 3.57 8.15 -1.19
C ALA A 56 2.54 9.10 -1.84
N ARG A 57 1.27 9.05 -1.40
CA ARG A 57 0.22 9.96 -1.86
C ARG A 57 0.53 11.42 -1.57
N ILE A 58 0.99 11.74 -0.35
CA ILE A 58 1.34 13.12 0.03
C ILE A 58 2.51 13.62 -0.82
N ILE A 59 3.58 12.83 -0.94
CA ILE A 59 4.77 13.21 -1.71
C ILE A 59 4.43 13.44 -3.18
N ILE A 60 3.67 12.52 -3.79
CA ILE A 60 3.24 12.62 -5.19
C ILE A 60 2.37 13.85 -5.40
N THR A 61 1.43 14.12 -4.48
CA THR A 61 0.55 15.30 -4.57
C THR A 61 1.35 16.60 -4.51
N ILE A 62 2.30 16.71 -3.57
CA ILE A 62 3.16 17.89 -3.44
C ILE A 62 4.05 18.03 -4.69
N PHE A 63 4.62 16.94 -5.18
CA PHE A 63 5.47 16.94 -6.36
C PHE A 63 4.74 17.44 -7.60
N PHE A 64 3.56 16.90 -7.91
CA PHE A 64 2.74 17.37 -9.03
C PHE A 64 2.22 18.79 -8.80
N GLY A 65 1.86 19.15 -7.57
CA GLY A 65 1.48 20.53 -7.22
C GLY A 65 2.60 21.53 -7.53
N CYS A 66 3.85 21.20 -7.18
CA CYS A 66 5.01 22.03 -7.50
C CYS A 66 5.25 22.13 -9.01
N LEU A 67 5.12 21.03 -9.76
CA LEU A 67 5.25 21.05 -11.22
C LEU A 67 4.21 21.98 -11.86
N LEU A 68 2.97 21.96 -11.39
CA LEU A 68 1.91 22.84 -11.87
C LEU A 68 2.20 24.31 -11.59
N LEU A 69 2.71 24.63 -10.39
CA LEU A 69 3.13 26.00 -10.06
C LEU A 69 4.27 26.48 -10.96
N GLN A 70 5.24 25.60 -11.25
CA GLN A 70 6.37 25.93 -12.12
C GLN A 70 5.92 26.15 -13.57
N GLN A 71 5.02 25.32 -14.09
CA GLN A 71 4.43 25.50 -15.42
C GLN A 71 3.68 26.83 -15.52
N ASN A 72 2.81 27.14 -14.55
CA ASN A 72 2.07 28.39 -14.52
C ASN A 72 2.97 29.62 -14.42
N THR A 73 4.03 29.57 -13.60
CA THR A 73 5.01 30.66 -13.48
C THR A 73 5.76 30.89 -14.79
N THR A 74 6.14 29.80 -15.47
CA THR A 74 6.84 29.86 -16.76
C THR A 74 5.96 30.49 -17.83
N LEU A 75 4.70 30.07 -17.90
CA LEU A 75 3.70 30.59 -18.84
C LEU A 75 3.45 32.08 -18.61
N PHE A 76 3.31 32.50 -17.34
CA PHE A 76 3.16 33.90 -16.97
C PHE A 76 4.39 34.76 -17.33
N ARG A 77 5.61 34.22 -17.15
CA ARG A 77 6.85 34.89 -17.55
C ARG A 77 6.91 35.11 -19.06
N LEU A 78 6.55 34.08 -19.83
CA LEU A 78 6.55 34.09 -21.30
C LEU A 78 5.54 35.11 -21.85
N VAL A 79 4.36 35.21 -21.22
CA VAL A 79 3.37 36.26 -21.52
C VAL A 79 3.93 37.65 -21.22
N THR A 80 4.54 37.85 -20.04
CA THR A 80 5.10 39.15 -19.62
C THR A 80 6.22 39.61 -20.56
N GLU A 81 7.06 38.69 -21.02
CA GLU A 81 8.14 38.97 -21.96
C GLU A 81 7.61 39.30 -23.37
N SER A 82 6.53 38.64 -23.78
CA SER A 82 5.84 38.94 -25.04
C SER A 82 5.11 40.29 -25.02
N VAL A 83 4.60 40.71 -23.85
CA VAL A 83 4.05 42.06 -23.64
C VAL A 83 5.14 43.11 -23.78
N ARG A 84 6.32 42.90 -23.17
CA ARG A 84 7.48 43.82 -23.29
C ARG A 84 7.98 43.95 -24.73
N ASN A 85 7.92 42.89 -25.52
CA ASN A 85 8.42 42.86 -26.89
C ASN A 85 7.40 43.34 -27.94
N GLY A 86 6.18 43.73 -27.53
CA GLY A 86 5.16 44.28 -28.44
C GLY A 86 4.54 43.27 -29.41
N SER A 87 4.86 41.98 -29.29
CA SER A 87 4.43 40.88 -30.18
C SER A 87 3.19 40.14 -29.68
N LEU A 88 2.47 40.71 -28.70
CA LEU A 88 1.25 40.18 -28.08
C LEU A 88 0.23 39.63 -29.07
N VAL A 89 -0.07 40.38 -30.14
CA VAL A 89 -1.16 40.03 -31.08
C VAL A 89 -0.86 38.77 -31.88
N GLN A 90 0.41 38.54 -32.25
CA GLN A 90 0.81 37.34 -33.00
C GLN A 90 0.95 36.11 -32.10
N LEU A 91 1.31 36.31 -30.83
CA LEU A 91 1.48 35.24 -29.86
C LEU A 91 0.19 34.87 -29.13
N GLN A 92 -0.84 35.71 -29.17
CA GLN A 92 -2.14 35.47 -28.51
C GLN A 92 -2.80 34.13 -28.85
N PRO A 93 -2.90 33.68 -30.13
CA PRO A 93 -3.46 32.37 -30.42
C PRO A 93 -2.61 31.23 -29.87
N ILE A 94 -1.27 31.35 -29.96
CA ILE A 94 -0.31 30.38 -29.42
C ILE A 94 -0.48 30.27 -27.90
N PHE A 95 -0.57 31.40 -27.20
CA PHE A 95 -0.82 31.42 -25.76
C PHE A 95 -2.18 30.83 -25.42
N SER A 96 -3.23 31.10 -26.18
CA SER A 96 -4.56 30.52 -25.87
C SER A 96 -4.54 29.00 -25.96
N VAL A 97 -3.89 28.45 -26.98
CA VAL A 97 -3.74 27.00 -27.18
C VAL A 97 -2.86 26.42 -26.08
N LEU A 98 -1.73 27.06 -25.78
CA LEU A 98 -0.82 26.62 -24.74
C LEU A 98 -1.49 26.62 -23.37
N THR A 99 -2.21 27.69 -23.03
CA THR A 99 -2.93 27.81 -21.74
C THR A 99 -4.04 26.77 -21.64
N ALA A 100 -4.82 26.56 -22.71
CA ALA A 100 -5.85 25.53 -22.74
C ALA A 100 -5.26 24.12 -22.61
N ALA A 101 -4.14 23.84 -23.28
CA ALA A 101 -3.43 22.57 -23.17
C ALA A 101 -2.90 22.34 -21.75
N THR A 102 -2.27 23.36 -21.14
CA THR A 102 -1.79 23.28 -19.76
C THR A 102 -2.92 23.07 -18.76
N ILE A 103 -4.07 23.74 -18.94
CA ILE A 103 -5.25 23.51 -18.08
C ILE A 103 -5.77 22.08 -18.24
N ALA A 104 -5.85 21.57 -19.47
CA ALA A 104 -6.29 20.20 -19.74
C ALA A 104 -5.34 19.15 -19.13
N GLU A 105 -4.03 19.34 -19.28
CA GLU A 105 -3.00 18.52 -18.62
C GLU A 105 -3.15 18.56 -17.10
N THR A 106 -3.30 19.75 -16.54
CA THR A 106 -3.50 19.95 -15.09
C THR A 106 -4.71 19.17 -14.60
N TYR A 107 -5.82 19.24 -15.32
CA TYR A 107 -7.04 18.52 -14.97
C TYR A 107 -6.86 16.99 -15.06
N LEU A 108 -6.20 16.49 -16.10
CA LEU A 108 -5.93 15.05 -16.25
C LEU A 108 -5.01 14.54 -15.14
N ILE A 109 -3.94 15.27 -14.83
CA ILE A 109 -3.01 14.92 -13.74
C ILE A 109 -3.75 14.94 -12.41
N ALA A 110 -4.53 15.99 -12.12
CA ALA A 110 -5.32 16.08 -10.90
C ALA A 110 -6.32 14.92 -10.78
N ARG A 111 -7.00 14.56 -11.88
CA ARG A 111 -7.92 13.43 -11.93
C ARG A 111 -7.19 12.11 -11.66
N ILE A 112 -6.04 11.87 -12.29
CA ILE A 112 -5.23 10.66 -12.05
C ILE A 112 -4.81 10.60 -10.58
N ILE A 113 -4.34 11.71 -10.00
CA ILE A 113 -3.96 11.79 -8.58
C ILE A 113 -5.16 11.46 -7.70
N VAL A 114 -6.33 12.07 -7.95
CA VAL A 114 -7.56 11.79 -7.20
C VAL A 114 -7.95 10.32 -7.35
N GLU A 115 -7.99 9.76 -8.56
CA GLU A 115 -8.28 8.34 -8.77
C GLU A 115 -7.27 7.43 -8.05
N TRP A 116 -5.99 7.80 -7.98
CA TRP A 116 -4.97 7.04 -7.26
C TRP A 116 -5.06 7.18 -5.73
N VAL A 117 -5.38 8.39 -5.26
CA VAL A 117 -5.56 8.73 -3.84
C VAL A 117 -6.85 8.13 -3.29
N PHE A 118 -7.90 8.03 -4.10
CA PHE A 118 -9.17 7.45 -3.69
C PHE A 118 -9.36 6.01 -4.20
N LYS A 119 -8.36 5.42 -4.87
CA LYS A 119 -8.37 3.99 -5.17
C LYS A 119 -8.47 3.25 -3.84
N ASP A 120 -9.57 2.53 -3.66
CA ASP A 120 -9.91 1.84 -2.42
C ASP A 120 -8.72 1.02 -1.95
N ILE A 121 -8.20 1.40 -0.79
CA ILE A 121 -7.26 0.57 -0.04
C ILE A 121 -8.11 -0.58 0.46
N ASN A 122 -7.91 -1.78 -0.09
CA ASN A 122 -8.69 -2.95 0.28
C ASN A 122 -8.33 -3.33 1.73
N TYR A 123 -9.14 -2.88 2.68
CA TYR A 123 -8.95 -3.11 4.12
C TYR A 123 -9.40 -4.51 4.59
N THR A 124 -9.85 -5.37 3.67
CA THR A 124 -10.38 -6.70 3.97
C THR A 124 -9.28 -7.73 4.14
#